data_AF-A0A3B9PKP7-F1
#
_entry.id   AF-A0A3B9PKP7-F1
#
_cell.length_a   1.000
_cell.length_b   1.000
_cell.length_c   1.000
_cell.angle_alpha   90.00
_cell.angle_beta   90.00
_cell.angle_gamma   90.00
#
_symmetry.space_group_name_H-M   'P 1'
#
loop_
_entity.id
_entity.type
_entity.pdbx_description
1 polymer ?
#
loop_
_entity_poly.entity_id
_entity_poly.type
_entity_poly.pdbx_seq_one_letter_code
_entity_poly.pdbx_strand_id
1 'polypeptide(L)'
;MSDVKKVVLAYSGGLDTSVILKWLQDTYQCEVVTFTADLGQGEELEPARTKALKFGIKPENIFIDDLREEFVRDFVFPMFRANTIYEGEYLLGTSIARPLIAKRQIEIARATGADAVSHGATGKGNDQVRFELGYYALMPGVKVIAPWREWDLLSREKLLAYAEKHGIPIEMKHKQGGSPYSMDANLLHISFEGRHLENPAAEAEESMWRWTVSPEAAPDAAEYVDLEFEKGDLVAINGTRMKPHLSLIHI
;
A
#
# COMPACT_ATOMS: atom_id res chain seq x y z
N MET A 1 15.16 -26.11 9.24
CA MET A 1 13.92 -25.37 9.57
C MET A 1 14.34 -23.94 9.86
N SER A 2 13.56 -22.96 9.42
CA SER A 2 13.86 -21.55 9.71
C SER A 2 13.72 -21.28 11.22
N ASP A 3 14.57 -20.42 11.78
CA ASP A 3 14.49 -20.03 13.20
C ASP A 3 13.34 -19.05 13.49
N VAL A 4 12.65 -18.57 12.46
CA VAL A 4 11.55 -17.60 12.58
C VAL A 4 10.31 -18.26 13.15
N LYS A 5 9.84 -17.78 14.31
CA LYS A 5 8.67 -18.30 15.00
C LYS A 5 7.40 -17.51 14.69
N LYS A 6 7.51 -16.20 14.46
CA LYS A 6 6.37 -15.32 14.20
C LYS A 6 6.76 -14.16 13.28
N VAL A 7 5.96 -13.93 12.25
CA VAL A 7 6.18 -12.88 11.25
C VAL A 7 5.00 -11.93 11.17
N VAL A 8 5.28 -10.62 11.06
CA VAL A 8 4.25 -9.62 10.67
C VAL A 8 4.33 -9.37 9.18
N LEU A 9 3.27 -9.71 8.44
CA LEU A 9 3.13 -9.48 7.01
C LEU A 9 2.35 -8.19 6.74
N ALA A 10 2.96 -7.26 5.98
CA ALA A 10 2.22 -6.19 5.33
C ALA A 10 1.29 -6.79 4.27
N TYR A 11 -0.01 -6.74 4.52
CA TYR A 11 -1.03 -7.52 3.84
C TYR A 11 -2.12 -6.60 3.28
N SER A 12 -2.21 -6.50 1.94
CA SER A 12 -3.25 -5.70 1.28
C SER A 12 -4.51 -6.50 0.95
N GLY A 13 -4.51 -7.82 1.11
CA GLY A 13 -5.61 -8.67 0.64
C GLY A 13 -5.59 -8.97 -0.86
N GLY A 14 -4.61 -8.43 -1.60
CA GLY A 14 -4.38 -8.76 -3.00
C GLY A 14 -3.91 -10.21 -3.21
N LEU A 15 -3.86 -10.63 -4.49
CA LEU A 15 -3.40 -11.97 -4.87
C LEU A 15 -1.99 -12.24 -4.31
N ASP A 16 -1.05 -11.35 -4.58
CA ASP A 16 0.36 -11.55 -4.23
C ASP A 16 0.55 -11.67 -2.72
N THR A 17 -0.01 -10.77 -1.92
CA THR A 17 0.10 -10.85 -0.45
C THR A 17 -0.64 -12.05 0.13
N SER A 18 -1.68 -12.55 -0.53
CA SER A 18 -2.37 -13.80 -0.11
C SER A 18 -1.54 -15.04 -0.42
N VAL A 19 -0.84 -15.05 -1.57
CA VAL A 19 0.15 -16.08 -1.87
C VAL A 19 1.30 -16.04 -0.87
N ILE A 20 1.80 -14.85 -0.51
CA ILE A 20 2.86 -14.67 0.49
C ILE A 20 2.42 -15.21 1.86
N LEU A 21 1.21 -14.87 2.31
CA LEU A 21 0.67 -15.37 3.58
C LEU A 21 0.75 -16.90 3.62
N LYS A 22 0.24 -17.56 2.58
CA LYS A 22 0.25 -19.02 2.51
C LYS A 22 1.67 -19.58 2.37
N TRP A 23 2.52 -18.93 1.60
CA TRP A 23 3.91 -19.33 1.42
C TRP A 23 4.73 -19.26 2.71
N LEU A 24 4.50 -18.24 3.55
CA LEU A 24 5.09 -18.13 4.89
C LEU A 24 4.66 -19.31 5.77
N GLN A 25 3.38 -19.70 5.73
CA GLN A 25 2.90 -20.87 6.45
C GLN A 25 3.53 -22.18 5.96
N ASP A 26 3.68 -22.35 4.65
CA ASP A 26 4.20 -23.60 4.08
C ASP A 26 5.73 -23.72 4.22
N THR A 27 6.46 -22.63 4.02
CA THR A 27 7.93 -22.61 3.95
C THR A 27 8.57 -22.38 5.30
N TYR A 28 8.06 -21.41 6.07
CA TYR A 28 8.60 -21.05 7.37
C TYR A 28 7.89 -21.76 8.52
N GLN A 29 6.66 -22.25 8.31
CA GLN A 29 5.86 -22.93 9.34
C GLN A 29 5.75 -22.11 10.64
N CYS A 30 5.67 -20.79 10.48
CA CYS A 30 5.64 -19.81 11.57
C CYS A 30 4.23 -19.23 11.79
N GLU A 31 4.00 -18.62 12.94
CA GLU A 31 2.76 -17.86 13.19
C GLU A 31 2.78 -16.57 12.37
N VAL A 32 1.73 -16.33 11.57
CA VAL A 32 1.62 -15.12 10.75
C VAL A 32 0.65 -14.14 11.42
N VAL A 33 1.10 -12.89 11.53
CA VAL A 33 0.30 -11.72 11.89
C VAL A 33 0.12 -10.89 10.63
N THR A 34 -1.11 -10.50 10.28
CA THR A 34 -1.38 -9.66 9.10
C THR A 34 -1.61 -8.22 9.52
N PHE A 35 -1.04 -7.28 8.77
CA PHE A 35 -1.22 -5.85 8.98
C PHE A 35 -1.62 -5.16 7.68
N THR A 36 -2.77 -4.48 7.71
CA THR A 36 -3.29 -3.64 6.64
C THR A 36 -3.36 -2.20 7.14
N ALA A 37 -2.70 -1.28 6.44
CA ALA A 37 -2.78 0.15 6.72
C ALA A 37 -3.90 0.79 5.89
N ASP A 38 -4.90 1.39 6.54
CA ASP A 38 -5.84 2.29 5.85
C ASP A 38 -5.20 3.68 5.75
N LEU A 39 -4.86 4.04 4.52
CA LEU A 39 -4.33 5.33 4.09
C LEU A 39 -5.29 6.01 3.10
N GLY A 40 -6.57 5.62 3.08
CA GLY A 40 -7.61 6.19 2.21
C GLY A 40 -7.77 5.54 0.84
N GLN A 41 -7.24 4.33 0.64
CA GLN A 41 -7.39 3.58 -0.61
C GLN A 41 -8.81 3.04 -0.88
N GLY A 42 -9.70 3.06 0.11
CA GLY A 42 -11.11 2.69 -0.04
C GLY A 42 -11.41 1.19 0.20
N GLU A 43 -12.16 0.57 -0.71
CA GLU A 43 -12.94 -0.68 -0.53
C GLU A 43 -12.13 -1.98 -0.24
N GLU A 44 -10.81 -1.92 -0.10
CA GLU A 44 -9.95 -3.11 -0.01
C GLU A 44 -9.76 -3.67 1.41
N LEU A 45 -10.20 -2.95 2.45
CA LEU A 45 -9.89 -3.26 3.85
C LEU A 45 -10.62 -4.51 4.39
N GLU A 46 -11.95 -4.56 4.34
CA GLU A 46 -12.73 -5.69 4.84
C GLU A 46 -12.53 -7.01 4.07
N PRO A 47 -12.34 -6.98 2.73
CA PRO A 47 -11.93 -8.17 1.98
C PRO A 47 -10.61 -8.76 2.49
N ALA A 48 -9.64 -7.94 2.90
CA ALA A 48 -8.37 -8.42 3.46
C ALA A 48 -8.62 -9.21 4.77
N ARG A 49 -9.42 -8.68 5.70
CA ARG A 49 -9.81 -9.40 6.94
C ARG A 49 -10.40 -10.77 6.63
N THR A 50 -11.38 -10.79 5.73
CA THR A 50 -12.10 -12.02 5.36
C THR A 50 -11.15 -13.06 4.76
N LYS A 51 -10.21 -12.63 3.90
CA LYS A 51 -9.21 -13.54 3.31
C LYS A 51 -8.24 -14.06 4.37
N ALA A 52 -7.70 -13.20 5.25
CA ALA A 52 -6.80 -13.63 6.33
C ALA A 52 -7.44 -14.69 7.25
N LEU A 53 -8.71 -14.50 7.65
CA LEU A 53 -9.45 -15.48 8.43
C LEU A 53 -9.59 -16.84 7.72
N LYS A 54 -9.85 -16.84 6.40
CA LYS A 54 -9.94 -18.07 5.61
C LYS A 54 -8.63 -18.85 5.57
N PHE A 55 -7.48 -18.17 5.69
CA PHE A 55 -6.16 -18.80 5.80
C PHE A 55 -5.75 -19.15 7.23
N GLY A 56 -6.69 -19.13 8.17
CA GLY A 56 -6.45 -19.57 9.55
C GLY A 56 -5.68 -18.57 10.41
N ILE A 57 -5.58 -17.30 9.99
CA ILE A 57 -5.06 -16.25 10.85
C ILE A 57 -6.06 -16.01 11.98
N LYS A 58 -5.59 -16.04 13.23
CA LYS A 58 -6.44 -15.80 14.39
C LYS A 58 -6.92 -14.35 14.41
N PRO A 59 -8.16 -14.05 14.82
CA PRO A 59 -8.69 -12.68 14.84
C PRO A 59 -7.78 -11.67 15.54
N GLU A 60 -7.13 -12.05 16.64
CA GLU A 60 -6.19 -11.22 17.40
C GLU A 60 -4.87 -10.91 16.67
N ASN A 61 -4.57 -11.65 15.59
CA ASN A 61 -3.40 -11.46 14.73
C ASN A 61 -3.74 -10.73 13.42
N ILE A 62 -4.95 -10.16 13.28
CA ILE A 62 -5.38 -9.40 12.11
C ILE A 62 -5.52 -7.92 12.48
N PHE A 63 -4.54 -7.13 12.08
CA PHE A 63 -4.51 -5.68 12.27
C PHE A 63 -4.97 -4.97 10.99
N ILE A 64 -5.99 -4.13 11.13
CA ILE A 64 -6.44 -3.20 10.08
C ILE A 64 -6.57 -1.86 10.77
N ASP A 65 -5.58 -0.99 10.57
CA ASP A 65 -5.45 0.23 11.35
C ASP A 65 -5.71 1.46 10.46
N ASP A 66 -6.57 2.34 10.95
CA ASP A 66 -6.80 3.66 10.35
C ASP A 66 -5.61 4.57 10.65
N LEU A 67 -4.80 4.82 9.63
CA LEU A 67 -3.60 5.66 9.71
C LEU A 67 -3.77 6.96 8.92
N ARG A 68 -4.97 7.26 8.41
CA ARG A 68 -5.20 8.41 7.52
C ARG A 68 -4.82 9.74 8.16
N GLU A 69 -5.23 9.94 9.40
CA GLU A 69 -4.93 11.16 10.15
C GLU A 69 -3.42 11.34 10.40
N GLU A 70 -2.75 10.28 10.84
CA GLU A 70 -1.29 10.29 11.05
C GLU A 70 -0.54 10.48 9.74
N PHE A 71 -0.99 9.81 8.67
CA PHE A 71 -0.41 9.92 7.33
C PHE A 71 -0.37 11.36 6.87
N VAL A 72 -1.50 12.05 6.94
CA VAL A 72 -1.53 13.43 6.45
C VAL A 72 -0.79 14.38 7.38
N ARG A 73 -1.04 14.30 8.70
CA ARG A 73 -0.47 15.22 9.68
C ARG A 73 1.05 15.08 9.82
N ASP A 74 1.56 13.85 9.90
CA ASP A 74 2.94 13.57 10.31
C ASP A 74 3.86 13.21 9.13
N PHE A 75 3.31 12.96 7.93
CA PHE A 75 4.10 12.63 6.75
C PHE A 75 3.83 13.58 5.58
N VAL A 76 2.57 13.74 5.14
CA VAL A 76 2.24 14.58 3.98
C VAL A 76 2.49 16.07 4.26
N PHE A 77 2.00 16.62 5.38
CA PHE A 77 2.18 18.03 5.70
C PHE A 77 3.65 18.43 5.86
N PRO A 78 4.50 17.69 6.60
CA PRO A 78 5.94 17.93 6.60
C PRO A 78 6.58 17.92 5.21
N MET A 79 6.16 16.98 4.35
CA MET A 79 6.62 16.89 2.96
C MET A 79 6.20 18.10 2.13
N PHE A 80 4.94 18.57 2.28
CA PHE A 80 4.43 19.76 1.61
C PHE A 80 5.16 21.03 2.04
N ARG A 81 5.44 21.20 3.34
CA ARG A 81 6.24 22.33 3.83
C ARG A 81 7.64 22.40 3.22
N ALA A 82 8.19 21.25 2.84
CA ALA A 82 9.48 21.17 2.16
C ALA A 82 9.38 21.33 0.63
N ASN A 83 8.18 21.48 0.06
CA ASN A 83 7.92 21.59 -1.37
C ASN A 83 8.63 20.49 -2.18
N THR A 84 8.58 19.25 -1.69
CA THR A 84 9.34 18.16 -2.31
C THR A 84 8.76 17.79 -3.68
N ILE A 85 9.61 17.79 -4.69
CA ILE A 85 9.28 17.29 -6.03
C ILE A 85 10.47 16.47 -6.50
N TYR A 86 10.24 15.18 -6.75
CA TYR A 86 11.29 14.28 -7.23
C TYR A 86 11.44 14.42 -8.74
N GLU A 87 12.67 14.65 -9.19
CA GLU A 87 13.03 14.84 -10.61
C GLU A 87 12.21 15.94 -11.32
N GLY A 88 11.64 16.88 -10.57
CA GLY A 88 10.86 18.00 -11.11
C GLY A 88 9.41 17.68 -11.46
N GLU A 89 8.97 16.41 -11.36
CA GLU A 89 7.64 15.99 -11.81
C GLU A 89 6.87 15.18 -10.76
N TYR A 90 7.55 14.34 -9.98
CA TYR A 90 6.88 13.36 -9.13
C TYR A 90 6.67 13.84 -7.69
N LEU A 91 5.41 13.88 -7.25
CA LEU A 91 4.98 14.37 -5.92
C LEU A 91 5.12 13.34 -4.78
N LEU A 92 5.90 12.27 -4.97
CA LEU A 92 6.30 11.32 -3.93
C LEU A 92 5.16 10.56 -3.21
N GLY A 93 3.93 10.57 -3.75
CA GLY A 93 2.75 10.03 -3.05
C GLY A 93 2.86 8.54 -2.68
N THR A 94 3.50 7.74 -3.53
CA THR A 94 3.80 6.32 -3.25
C THR A 94 4.85 6.27 -2.15
N SER A 95 5.96 6.96 -2.36
CA SER A 95 7.14 6.93 -1.49
C SER A 95 6.84 7.27 -0.03
N ILE A 96 6.05 8.33 0.20
CA ILE A 96 5.82 8.90 1.54
C ILE A 96 4.98 8.01 2.46
N ALA A 97 4.15 7.12 1.89
CA ALA A 97 3.35 6.17 2.67
C ALA A 97 4.19 5.05 3.31
N ARG A 98 5.29 4.63 2.67
CA ARG A 98 6.04 3.42 3.07
C ARG A 98 6.69 3.54 4.45
N PRO A 99 7.29 4.69 4.83
CA PRO A 99 7.82 4.88 6.18
C PRO A 99 6.76 4.72 7.29
N LEU A 100 5.52 5.18 7.07
CA LEU A 100 4.42 5.02 8.03
C LEU A 100 3.98 3.56 8.16
N ILE A 101 3.83 2.86 7.03
CA ILE A 101 3.50 1.43 7.04
C ILE A 101 4.61 0.65 7.75
N ALA A 102 5.88 0.95 7.45
CA ALA A 102 7.02 0.31 8.09
C ALA A 102 7.04 0.57 9.61
N LYS A 103 6.76 1.82 10.01
CA LYS A 103 6.64 2.21 11.42
C LYS A 103 5.61 1.37 12.14
N ARG A 104 4.38 1.35 11.62
CA ARG A 104 3.29 0.65 12.27
C ARG A 104 3.51 -0.87 12.31
N GLN A 105 4.10 -1.43 11.25
CA GLN A 105 4.43 -2.85 11.20
C GLN A 105 5.45 -3.25 12.27
N ILE A 106 6.47 -2.41 12.53
CA ILE A 106 7.44 -2.66 13.61
C ILE A 106 6.81 -2.53 15.00
N GLU A 107 5.88 -1.60 15.19
CA GLU A 107 5.11 -1.51 16.44
C GLU A 107 4.31 -2.79 16.71
N ILE A 108 3.65 -3.33 15.67
CA ILE A 108 2.92 -4.60 15.76
C ILE A 108 3.88 -5.76 16.01
N ALA A 109 5.04 -5.79 15.35
CA ALA A 109 6.05 -6.83 15.57
C ALA A 109 6.49 -6.88 17.04
N ARG A 110 6.77 -5.71 17.64
CA ARG A 110 7.09 -5.59 19.06
C ARG A 110 5.93 -6.03 19.97
N ALA A 111 4.72 -5.57 19.68
CA ALA A 111 3.53 -5.87 20.50
C ALA A 111 3.17 -7.36 20.48
N THR A 112 3.40 -8.04 19.37
CA THR A 112 3.06 -9.47 19.18
C THR A 112 4.22 -10.42 19.47
N GLY A 113 5.42 -9.89 19.71
CA GLY A 113 6.64 -10.67 19.92
C GLY A 113 7.13 -11.37 18.63
N ALA A 114 6.89 -10.77 17.47
CA ALA A 114 7.37 -11.28 16.19
C ALA A 114 8.90 -11.09 16.07
N ASP A 115 9.57 -12.10 15.53
CA ASP A 115 11.01 -12.10 15.28
C ASP A 115 11.36 -11.75 13.82
N ALA A 116 10.34 -11.67 12.95
CA ALA A 116 10.48 -11.24 11.57
C ALA A 116 9.36 -10.30 11.09
N VAL A 117 9.65 -9.56 10.02
CA VAL A 117 8.66 -8.81 9.22
C VAL A 117 8.75 -9.22 7.75
N SER A 118 7.63 -9.12 7.03
CA SER A 118 7.55 -9.46 5.62
C SER A 118 6.71 -8.45 4.83
N HIS A 119 7.04 -8.25 3.56
CA HIS A 119 6.36 -7.34 2.65
C HIS A 119 6.21 -7.94 1.24
N GLY A 120 5.26 -7.40 0.48
CA GLY A 120 4.96 -7.81 -0.89
C GLY A 120 5.73 -7.06 -1.99
N ALA A 121 6.58 -6.09 -1.66
CA ALA A 121 7.34 -5.34 -2.67
C ALA A 121 8.23 -6.26 -3.52
N THR A 122 8.27 -6.03 -4.83
CA THR A 122 9.07 -6.82 -5.77
C THR A 122 10.57 -6.54 -5.63
N GLY A 123 11.41 -7.48 -6.08
CA GLY A 123 12.87 -7.34 -6.05
C GLY A 123 13.45 -6.28 -7.01
N LYS A 124 12.62 -5.64 -7.86
CA LYS A 124 13.04 -4.64 -8.85
C LYS A 124 12.64 -3.21 -8.49
N GLY A 125 11.63 -3.04 -7.63
CA GLY A 125 11.07 -1.74 -7.29
C GLY A 125 11.76 -1.04 -6.13
N ASN A 126 11.43 0.24 -5.95
CA ASN A 126 11.95 1.09 -4.88
C ASN A 126 11.37 0.74 -3.50
N ASP A 127 10.17 0.16 -3.45
CA ASP A 127 9.44 -0.07 -2.20
C ASP A 127 10.15 -1.04 -1.25
N GLN A 128 10.88 -2.02 -1.76
CA GLN A 128 11.68 -2.91 -0.92
C GLN A 128 12.70 -2.11 -0.09
N VAL A 129 13.35 -1.11 -0.70
CA VAL A 129 14.34 -0.27 -0.03
C VAL A 129 13.67 0.63 1.00
N ARG A 130 12.52 1.23 0.65
CA ARG A 130 11.74 2.10 1.54
C ARG A 130 11.28 1.36 2.80
N PHE A 131 10.76 0.14 2.63
CA PHE A 131 10.34 -0.71 3.74
C PHE A 131 11.52 -1.14 4.60
N GLU A 132 12.56 -1.72 3.98
CA GLU A 132 13.68 -2.31 4.70
C GLU A 132 14.50 -1.28 5.46
N LEU A 133 14.76 -0.11 4.88
CA LEU A 133 15.43 0.97 5.60
C LEU A 133 14.59 1.42 6.81
N GLY A 134 13.27 1.51 6.66
CA GLY A 134 12.36 1.81 7.78
C GLY A 134 12.42 0.75 8.87
N TYR A 135 12.39 -0.54 8.50
CA TYR A 135 12.49 -1.64 9.45
C TYR A 135 13.80 -1.62 10.22
N TYR A 136 14.94 -1.49 9.53
CA TYR A 136 16.25 -1.52 10.17
C TYR A 136 16.50 -0.27 11.04
N ALA A 137 15.97 0.89 10.64
CA ALA A 137 16.06 2.10 11.45
C ALA A 137 15.25 1.98 12.74
N LEU A 138 14.08 1.34 12.68
CA LEU A 138 13.16 1.27 13.81
C LEU A 138 13.42 0.04 14.70
N MET A 139 13.85 -1.09 14.15
CA MET A 139 14.17 -2.32 14.87
C MET A 139 15.46 -2.93 14.30
N PRO A 140 16.64 -2.42 14.72
CA PRO A 140 17.92 -2.94 14.26
C PRO A 140 18.04 -4.45 14.48
N GLY A 141 18.47 -5.18 13.44
CA GLY A 141 18.63 -6.62 13.48
C GLY A 141 17.34 -7.45 13.27
N VAL A 142 16.20 -6.81 13.01
CA VAL A 142 14.97 -7.54 12.64
C VAL A 142 15.20 -8.38 11.38
N LYS A 143 14.71 -9.62 11.38
CA LYS A 143 14.75 -10.45 10.18
C LYS A 143 13.69 -9.95 9.19
N VAL A 144 14.12 -9.54 8.01
CA VAL A 144 13.21 -9.25 6.89
C VAL A 144 13.09 -10.50 6.02
N ILE A 145 11.85 -10.90 5.72
CA ILE A 145 11.52 -11.94 4.74
C ILE A 145 10.90 -11.25 3.53
N ALA A 146 11.56 -11.34 2.38
CA ALA A 146 11.11 -10.72 1.13
C ALA A 146 10.86 -11.81 0.09
N PRO A 147 9.63 -12.37 0.01
CA PRO A 147 9.34 -13.57 -0.77
C PRO A 147 9.75 -13.45 -2.24
N TRP A 148 9.54 -12.29 -2.86
CA TRP A 148 9.94 -12.03 -4.26
C TRP A 148 11.43 -12.19 -4.55
N ARG A 149 12.30 -12.22 -3.53
CA ARG A 149 13.74 -12.48 -3.65
C ARG A 149 14.14 -13.88 -3.18
N GLU A 150 13.24 -14.63 -2.56
CA GLU A 150 13.53 -15.91 -1.91
C GLU A 150 12.84 -17.10 -2.59
N TRP A 151 11.62 -16.93 -3.07
CA TRP A 151 10.82 -18.02 -3.64
C TRP A 151 11.17 -18.32 -5.10
N ASP A 152 10.62 -19.41 -5.64
CA ASP A 152 10.74 -19.79 -7.05
C ASP A 152 9.48 -19.47 -7.88
N LEU A 153 8.52 -18.76 -7.30
CA LEU A 153 7.24 -18.31 -7.90
C LEU A 153 7.42 -17.08 -8.80
N LEU A 154 8.42 -17.10 -9.67
CA LEU A 154 8.87 -15.93 -10.45
C LEU A 154 8.06 -15.67 -11.73
N SER A 155 7.04 -16.49 -12.03
CA SER A 155 6.14 -16.28 -13.17
C SER A 155 4.69 -16.17 -12.71
N ARG A 156 3.89 -15.41 -13.47
CA ARG A 156 2.44 -15.29 -13.22
C ARG A 156 1.75 -16.67 -13.25
N GLU A 157 2.16 -17.55 -14.16
CA GLU A 157 1.64 -18.91 -14.24
C GLU A 157 1.92 -19.71 -12.95
N LYS A 158 3.15 -19.67 -12.43
CA LYS A 158 3.49 -20.33 -11.17
C LYS A 158 2.72 -19.76 -9.99
N LEU A 159 2.55 -18.44 -9.92
CA LEU A 159 1.76 -17.80 -8.87
C LEU A 159 0.29 -18.21 -8.92
N LEU A 160 -0.30 -18.27 -10.12
CA LEU A 160 -1.68 -18.70 -10.30
C LEU A 160 -1.85 -20.19 -9.96
N ALA A 161 -0.91 -21.05 -10.38
CA ALA A 161 -0.92 -22.45 -10.04
C ALA A 161 -0.78 -22.69 -8.53
N TYR A 162 0.08 -21.91 -7.86
CA TYR A 162 0.20 -21.95 -6.40
C TYR A 162 -1.10 -21.48 -5.73
N ALA A 163 -1.67 -20.36 -6.19
CA ALA A 163 -2.94 -19.85 -5.70
C ALA A 163 -4.07 -20.89 -5.83
N GLU A 164 -4.22 -21.51 -7.00
CA GLU A 164 -5.22 -22.54 -7.25
C GLU A 164 -5.02 -23.77 -6.35
N LYS A 165 -3.79 -24.29 -6.29
CA LYS A 165 -3.43 -25.45 -5.45
C LYS A 165 -3.78 -25.23 -3.98
N HIS A 166 -3.67 -23.99 -3.50
CA HIS A 166 -3.92 -23.63 -2.10
C HIS A 166 -5.29 -22.98 -1.86
N GLY A 167 -6.19 -23.00 -2.85
CA GLY A 167 -7.55 -22.48 -2.72
C GLY A 167 -7.60 -20.96 -2.52
N ILE A 168 -6.58 -20.23 -2.97
CA ILE A 168 -6.53 -18.77 -2.91
C ILE A 168 -7.49 -18.21 -3.96
N PRO A 169 -8.52 -17.45 -3.56
CA PRO A 169 -9.46 -16.88 -4.51
C PRO A 169 -8.71 -15.92 -5.43
N ILE A 170 -8.57 -16.31 -6.69
CA ILE A 170 -8.15 -15.41 -7.75
C ILE A 170 -9.40 -14.62 -8.08
N GLU A 171 -9.43 -13.34 -7.68
CA GLU A 171 -10.47 -12.44 -8.13
C GLU A 171 -10.38 -12.33 -9.66
N MET A 172 -11.15 -13.18 -10.33
CA MET A 172 -11.36 -13.12 -11.76
C MET A 172 -12.33 -11.97 -12.04
N LYS A 173 -11.97 -10.74 -11.66
CA LYS A 173 -12.58 -9.53 -12.20
C LYS A 173 -12.33 -9.38 -13.71
N HIS A 174 -11.75 -10.40 -14.36
CA HIS A 174 -11.06 -10.30 -15.65
C HIS A 174 -11.40 -11.44 -16.62
N LYS A 175 -12.63 -11.96 -16.58
CA LYS A 175 -13.18 -12.62 -17.80
C LYS A 175 -13.41 -11.62 -18.94
N GLN A 176 -13.25 -10.30 -18.69
CA GLN A 176 -13.28 -9.21 -19.68
C GLN A 176 -12.11 -8.22 -19.51
N GLY A 177 -10.90 -8.71 -19.25
CA GLY A 177 -9.69 -7.87 -19.21
C GLY A 177 -9.31 -7.39 -17.81
N GLY A 178 -8.08 -7.71 -17.41
CA GLY A 178 -7.36 -7.18 -16.23
C GLY A 178 -7.66 -5.72 -15.90
N SER A 179 -7.47 -5.28 -14.64
CA SER A 179 -6.93 -3.93 -14.46
C SER A 179 -5.64 -3.95 -15.28
N PRO A 180 -5.50 -3.10 -16.31
CA PRO A 180 -4.33 -3.15 -17.18
C PRO A 180 -3.05 -2.77 -16.43
N TYR A 181 -3.17 -2.24 -15.22
CA TYR A 181 -2.11 -1.51 -14.54
C TYR A 181 -1.83 -2.10 -13.16
N SER A 182 -0.58 -2.02 -12.76
CA SER A 182 -0.23 -1.99 -11.34
C SER A 182 -0.67 -0.63 -10.81
N MET A 183 -1.46 -0.62 -9.75
CA MET A 183 -2.05 0.59 -9.19
C MET A 183 -1.78 0.64 -7.68
N ASP A 184 -1.39 1.81 -7.21
CA ASP A 184 -1.27 2.11 -5.77
C ASP A 184 -2.03 3.40 -5.47
N ALA A 185 -2.84 3.40 -4.41
CA ALA A 185 -3.68 4.53 -4.05
C ALA A 185 -3.60 4.80 -2.54
N ASN A 186 -3.58 6.08 -2.17
CA ASN A 186 -3.76 6.58 -0.81
C ASN A 186 -4.34 7.99 -0.92
N LEU A 187 -4.74 8.63 0.20
CA LEU A 187 -5.36 9.97 0.20
C LEU A 187 -4.63 11.04 -0.62
N LEU A 188 -3.32 10.91 -0.82
CA LEU A 188 -2.53 11.91 -1.53
C LEU A 188 -2.48 11.68 -3.04
N HIS A 189 -2.52 10.42 -3.51
CA HIS A 189 -2.32 10.14 -4.94
C HIS A 189 -2.85 8.77 -5.36
N ILE A 190 -2.98 8.61 -6.68
CA ILE A 190 -3.01 7.29 -7.34
C ILE A 190 -1.83 7.21 -8.31
N SER A 191 -1.10 6.11 -8.25
CA SER A 191 -0.04 5.75 -9.20
C SER A 191 -0.53 4.63 -10.11
N PHE A 192 -0.14 4.68 -11.38
CA PHE A 192 -0.36 3.62 -12.37
C PHE A 192 0.95 3.30 -13.08
N GLU A 193 1.24 2.02 -13.27
CA GLU A 193 2.43 1.57 -14.00
C GLU A 193 2.19 0.24 -14.73
N GLY A 194 3.12 -0.12 -15.60
CA GLY A 194 3.15 -1.40 -16.30
C GLY A 194 2.35 -1.47 -17.61
N ARG A 195 2.51 -2.61 -18.29
CA ARG A 195 1.91 -2.91 -19.60
C ARG A 195 2.21 -1.84 -20.65
N HIS A 196 1.21 -1.24 -21.29
CA HIS A 196 1.46 -0.29 -22.38
C HIS A 196 2.08 1.03 -21.89
N LEU A 197 1.95 1.37 -20.60
CA LEU A 197 2.59 2.55 -20.01
C LEU A 197 4.11 2.44 -19.96
N GLU A 198 4.67 1.23 -20.12
CA GLU A 198 6.12 1.02 -20.27
C GLU A 198 6.64 1.51 -21.63
N ASN A 199 5.76 1.88 -22.56
CA ASN A 199 6.11 2.57 -23.78
C ASN A 199 5.80 4.07 -23.61
N PRO A 200 6.80 4.95 -23.44
CA PRO A 200 6.57 6.38 -23.28
C PRO A 200 5.92 7.06 -24.50
N ALA A 201 5.85 6.38 -25.64
CA ALA A 201 5.14 6.85 -26.82
C ALA A 201 3.65 6.43 -26.85
N ALA A 202 3.19 5.64 -25.88
CA ALA A 202 1.79 5.31 -25.71
C ALA A 202 1.08 6.35 -24.83
N GLU A 203 -0.09 6.78 -25.25
CA GLU A 203 -0.95 7.66 -24.46
C GLU A 203 -1.61 6.88 -23.31
N ALA A 204 -1.89 7.58 -22.21
CA ALA A 204 -2.68 7.02 -21.11
C ALA A 204 -4.13 6.81 -21.55
N GLU A 205 -4.72 5.66 -21.23
CA GLU A 205 -6.12 5.38 -21.55
C GLU A 205 -7.07 6.13 -20.62
N GLU A 206 -8.17 6.69 -21.14
CA GLU A 206 -9.17 7.43 -20.33
C GLU A 206 -9.69 6.62 -19.13
N SER A 207 -9.82 5.30 -19.30
CA SER A 207 -10.28 4.38 -18.24
C SER A 207 -9.34 4.28 -17.03
N MET A 208 -8.12 4.83 -17.11
CA MET A 208 -7.18 4.93 -15.99
C MET A 208 -7.61 5.95 -14.94
N TRP A 209 -8.19 7.07 -15.37
CA TRP A 209 -8.42 8.21 -14.50
C TRP A 209 -9.58 7.92 -13.54
N ARG A 210 -9.28 7.88 -12.23
CA ARG A 210 -10.28 7.56 -11.19
C ARG A 210 -10.75 8.78 -10.41
N TRP A 211 -9.91 9.80 -10.29
CA TRP A 211 -10.16 10.98 -9.46
C TRP A 211 -10.31 12.26 -10.27
N THR A 212 -9.69 12.32 -11.44
CA THR A 212 -9.70 13.47 -12.33
C THR A 212 -10.51 13.16 -13.58
N VAL A 213 -11.10 14.19 -14.15
CA VAL A 213 -11.67 14.15 -15.51
C VAL A 213 -10.71 14.83 -16.48
N SER A 214 -10.77 14.47 -17.75
CA SER A 214 -10.02 15.18 -18.79
C SER A 214 -10.43 16.67 -18.82
N PRO A 215 -9.53 17.59 -19.21
CA PRO A 215 -9.88 19.00 -19.37
C PRO A 215 -11.05 19.24 -20.33
N GLU A 216 -11.24 18.36 -21.31
CA GLU A 216 -12.36 18.43 -22.28
C GLU A 216 -13.72 18.07 -21.65
N ALA A 217 -13.71 17.32 -20.56
CA ALA A 217 -14.90 16.91 -19.81
C ALA A 217 -15.10 17.73 -18.52
N ALA A 218 -14.22 18.69 -18.23
CA ALA A 218 -14.32 19.54 -17.05
C ALA A 218 -15.53 20.50 -17.16
N PRO A 219 -16.15 20.91 -16.03
CA PRO A 219 -17.22 21.91 -16.06
C PRO A 219 -16.79 23.25 -16.66
N ASP A 220 -17.67 23.88 -17.45
CA ASP A 220 -17.43 25.21 -18.03
C ASP A 220 -17.35 26.34 -16.97
N ALA A 221 -17.90 26.10 -15.78
CA ALA A 221 -17.93 27.05 -14.68
C ALA A 221 -16.75 26.79 -13.74
N ALA A 222 -15.97 27.84 -13.46
CA ALA A 222 -14.90 27.77 -12.48
C ALA A 222 -15.44 27.62 -11.05
N GLU A 223 -14.72 26.86 -10.24
CA GLU A 223 -14.90 26.76 -8.80
C GLU A 223 -13.83 27.59 -8.09
N TYR A 224 -14.24 28.41 -7.12
CA TYR A 224 -13.33 29.16 -6.26
C TYR A 224 -13.16 28.42 -4.95
N VAL A 225 -11.91 28.19 -4.55
CA VAL A 225 -11.56 27.47 -3.33
C VAL A 225 -10.65 28.35 -2.48
N ASP A 226 -11.09 28.65 -1.26
CA ASP A 226 -10.29 29.37 -0.27
C ASP A 226 -9.57 28.38 0.64
N LEU A 227 -8.24 28.45 0.68
CA LEU A 227 -7.39 27.60 1.51
C LEU A 227 -6.77 28.41 2.64
N GLU A 228 -7.00 27.99 3.89
CA GLU A 228 -6.39 28.62 5.06
C GLU A 228 -5.24 27.77 5.61
N PHE A 229 -4.08 28.41 5.81
CA PHE A 229 -2.90 27.75 6.34
C PHE A 229 -2.50 28.32 7.69
N GLU A 230 -2.10 27.44 8.60
CA GLU A 230 -1.44 27.81 9.85
C GLU A 230 -0.10 27.09 9.95
N LYS A 231 0.99 27.85 10.12
CA LYS A 231 2.35 27.30 10.25
C LYS A 231 2.76 26.35 9.10
N GLY A 232 2.19 26.57 7.91
CA GLY A 232 2.46 25.78 6.70
C GLY A 232 1.56 24.56 6.51
N ASP A 233 0.63 24.30 7.43
CA ASP A 233 -0.32 23.18 7.32
C ASP A 233 -1.71 23.70 6.94
N LEU A 234 -2.41 22.99 6.05
CA LEU A 234 -3.78 23.33 5.65
C LEU A 234 -4.74 23.06 6.82
N VAL A 235 -5.51 24.06 7.23
CA VAL A 235 -6.42 23.95 8.39
C VAL A 235 -7.90 24.17 8.05
N ALA A 236 -8.22 24.84 6.94
CA ALA A 236 -9.60 25.03 6.50
C ALA A 236 -9.71 25.16 4.98
N ILE A 237 -10.87 24.76 4.46
CA ILE A 237 -11.29 24.92 3.07
C ILE A 237 -12.62 25.66 3.08
N ASN A 238 -12.76 26.75 2.32
CA ASN A 238 -13.98 27.56 2.22
C ASN A 238 -14.51 27.98 3.62
N GLY A 239 -13.62 28.44 4.50
CA GLY A 239 -13.95 28.86 5.86
C GLY A 239 -14.29 27.74 6.85
N THR A 240 -14.26 26.46 6.40
CA THR A 240 -14.60 25.30 7.23
C THR A 240 -13.33 24.60 7.71
N ARG A 241 -13.07 24.63 9.02
CA ARG A 241 -11.96 23.88 9.62
C ARG A 241 -12.18 22.38 9.56
N MET A 242 -11.13 21.64 9.27
CA MET A 242 -11.19 20.19 9.13
C MET A 242 -9.96 19.50 9.70
N LYS A 243 -10.07 18.17 9.91
CA LYS A 243 -8.92 17.33 10.25
C LYS A 243 -8.00 17.18 9.02
N PRO A 244 -6.67 17.05 9.22
CA PRO A 244 -5.70 16.82 8.15
C PRO A 244 -6.14 15.83 7.08
N HIS A 245 -6.59 14.63 7.45
CA HIS A 245 -6.98 13.64 6.42
C HIS A 245 -8.24 14.02 5.63
N LEU A 246 -9.15 14.80 6.23
CA LEU A 246 -10.35 15.27 5.52
C LEU A 246 -10.00 16.38 4.52
N SER A 247 -8.98 17.18 4.78
CA SER A 247 -8.61 18.27 3.89
C SER A 247 -8.00 17.78 2.57
N LEU A 248 -7.52 16.54 2.48
CA LEU A 248 -7.09 15.94 1.19
C LEU A 248 -8.24 15.29 0.41
N ILE A 249 -9.40 15.06 1.03
CA ILE A 249 -10.56 14.44 0.37
C ILE A 249 -11.47 15.49 -0.27
N HIS A 250 -11.44 16.72 0.23
CA HIS A 250 -12.32 17.82 -0.17
C HIS A 250 -11.64 18.85 -1.08
N ILE A 251 -10.44 18.54 -1.56
CA ILE A 251 -9.74 19.22 -2.66
C ILE A 251 -9.82 18.30 -3.87
#